data_AF-A0A0Z8SU35-F1
#
_entry.id   AF-A0A0Z8SU35-F1
#
_cell.length_a   1.000
_cell.length_b   1.000
_cell.length_c   1.000
_cell.angle_alpha   90.00
_cell.angle_beta   90.00
_cell.angle_gamma   90.00
#
_symmetry.space_group_name_H-M   'P 1'
#
loop_
_entity.id
_entity.type
_entity.pdbx_description
1 polymer ?
#
loop_
_entity_poly.entity_id
_entity_poly.type
_entity_poly.pdbx_seq_one_letter_code
_entity_poly.pdbx_strand_id
1 'polypeptide(L)'
;MGAREGKLNAYKVTDTGTKTLTEQIVKFVKDAAQLYTDEWLGYNKVAKMYDHAFVNHGAREYVIDDVYTHTIEGFGAGLKRGVLGIYHSWSKKYLQDYVDKFDFRYNTRSMADNDRFNLL
;
A
#
# COMPACT_ATOMS: atom_id res chain seq x y z
N MET A 1 -11.60 -14.35 0.32
CA MET A 1 -10.57 -14.66 1.35
C MET A 1 -9.15 -14.72 0.76
N GLY A 2 -8.34 -13.65 0.85
CA GLY A 2 -6.97 -13.66 0.29
C GLY A 2 -6.02 -12.53 0.73
N ALA A 3 -6.40 -11.61 1.62
CA ALA A 3 -5.61 -10.39 1.88
C ALA A 3 -4.60 -10.48 3.04
N ARG A 4 -4.26 -11.67 3.55
CA ARG A 4 -3.35 -11.84 4.71
C ARG A 4 -1.93 -12.31 4.35
N GLU A 5 -1.72 -12.85 3.15
CA GLU A 5 -0.42 -13.39 2.71
C GLU A 5 0.18 -12.68 1.47
N GLY A 6 -0.42 -11.56 1.05
CA GLY A 6 0.12 -10.76 -0.06
C GLY A 6 1.45 -10.11 0.29
N LYS A 7 2.35 -10.03 -0.69
CA LYS A 7 3.52 -9.15 -0.63
C LYS A 7 3.07 -7.70 -0.78
N LEU A 8 3.56 -6.84 0.09
CA LEU A 8 3.38 -5.41 0.02
C LEU A 8 4.40 -4.82 -0.97
N ASN A 9 4.02 -3.72 -1.60
CA ASN A 9 4.89 -2.87 -2.39
C ASN A 9 4.46 -1.42 -2.11
N ALA A 10 5.40 -0.56 -1.76
CA ALA A 10 5.14 0.83 -1.46
C ALA A 10 6.12 1.74 -2.18
N TYR A 11 5.61 2.78 -2.83
CA TYR A 11 6.41 3.66 -3.67
C TYR A 11 6.06 5.13 -3.41
N LYS A 12 7.08 5.96 -3.28
CA LYS A 12 6.96 7.41 -3.18
C LYS A 12 6.54 7.98 -4.54
N VAL A 13 5.41 8.67 -4.55
CA VAL A 13 4.94 9.45 -5.69
C VAL A 13 5.14 10.94 -5.48
N THR A 14 5.12 11.72 -6.56
CA THR A 14 5.24 13.19 -6.53
C THR A 14 3.98 13.87 -6.00
N ASP A 15 2.82 13.26 -6.24
CA ASP A 15 1.50 13.77 -5.90
C ASP A 15 0.47 12.62 -5.89
N THR A 16 -0.74 12.92 -5.41
CA THR A 16 -1.87 11.97 -5.32
C THR A 16 -2.83 12.08 -6.51
N GLY A 17 -2.39 12.68 -7.62
CA GLY A 17 -3.20 12.91 -8.80
C GLY A 17 -3.45 11.64 -9.61
N THR A 18 -4.58 11.61 -10.32
CA THR A 18 -5.03 10.48 -11.16
C THR A 18 -3.95 9.96 -12.10
N LYS A 19 -3.23 10.86 -12.79
CA LYS A 19 -2.17 10.48 -13.75
C LYS A 19 -1.05 9.71 -13.04
N THR A 20 -0.48 10.32 -12.01
CA THR A 20 0.64 9.76 -11.23
C THR A 20 0.27 8.40 -10.63
N LEU A 21 -0.92 8.29 -10.03
CA LEU A 21 -1.41 7.04 -9.45
C LEU A 21 -1.63 5.97 -10.53
N THR A 22 -2.26 6.32 -11.66
CA THR A 22 -2.50 5.37 -12.77
C THR A 22 -1.19 4.79 -13.29
N GLU A 23 -0.19 5.64 -13.53
CA GLU A 23 1.12 5.20 -14.05
C GLU A 23 1.81 4.20 -13.11
N GLN A 24 1.74 4.42 -11.78
CA GLN A 24 2.31 3.47 -10.82
C GLN A 24 1.48 2.17 -10.72
N ILE A 25 0.15 2.27 -10.69
CA ILE A 25 -0.71 1.09 -10.59
C ILE A 25 -0.49 0.16 -11.78
N VAL A 26 -0.53 0.69 -13.00
CA VAL A 26 -0.32 -0.09 -14.23
C VAL A 26 1.07 -0.73 -14.29
N LYS A 27 2.07 -0.08 -13.69
CA LYS A 27 3.44 -0.63 -13.63
C LYS A 27 3.55 -1.88 -12.76
N PHE A 28 2.76 -1.98 -11.68
CA PHE A 28 2.91 -3.04 -10.67
C PHE A 28 1.75 -4.03 -10.62
N VAL A 29 0.61 -3.70 -11.21
CA VAL A 29 -0.62 -4.51 -11.19
C VAL A 29 -0.83 -5.15 -12.56
N LYS A 30 -1.03 -6.47 -12.57
CA LYS A 30 -1.32 -7.23 -13.79
C LYS A 30 -2.69 -6.84 -14.35
N ASP A 31 -2.82 -6.79 -15.68
CA ASP A 31 -4.06 -6.40 -16.37
C ASP A 31 -5.31 -7.20 -15.96
N ALA A 32 -5.14 -8.50 -15.64
CA ALA A 32 -6.23 -9.38 -15.21
C ALA A 32 -6.50 -9.38 -13.69
N ALA A 33 -5.90 -8.47 -12.92
CA ALA A 33 -6.06 -8.42 -11.48
C ALA A 33 -7.41 -7.81 -11.07
N GLN A 34 -7.99 -8.35 -10.00
CA GLN A 34 -9.03 -7.66 -9.24
C GLN A 34 -8.40 -6.54 -8.40
N LEU A 35 -8.90 -5.33 -8.55
CA LEU A 35 -8.43 -4.15 -7.85
C LEU A 35 -9.41 -3.74 -6.75
N TYR A 36 -8.92 -3.59 -5.51
CA TYR A 36 -9.69 -3.07 -4.38
C TYR A 36 -9.09 -1.76 -3.88
N THR A 37 -9.90 -0.71 -3.75
CA THR A 37 -9.48 0.62 -3.27
C THR A 37 -10.46 1.21 -2.26
N ASP A 38 -10.13 2.39 -1.74
CA ASP A 38 -11.10 3.30 -1.11
C ASP A 38 -11.81 4.18 -2.16
N GLU A 39 -12.62 5.13 -1.71
CA GLU A 39 -13.43 6.04 -2.53
C GLU A 39 -12.65 7.20 -3.19
N TRP A 40 -11.32 7.22 -3.15
CA TRP A 40 -10.55 8.35 -3.69
C TRP A 40 -10.72 8.51 -5.22
N LEU A 41 -11.10 9.73 -5.64
CA LEU A 41 -11.36 10.05 -7.06
C LEU A 41 -10.14 9.86 -7.98
N GLY A 42 -8.92 9.84 -7.43
CA GLY A 42 -7.71 9.53 -8.19
C GLY A 42 -7.71 8.13 -8.81
N TYR A 43 -8.55 7.21 -8.32
CA TYR A 43 -8.68 5.85 -8.86
C TYR A 43 -9.67 5.74 -10.03
N ASN A 44 -10.42 6.79 -10.36
CA ASN A 44 -11.47 6.74 -11.40
C ASN A 44 -10.98 6.26 -12.78
N LYS A 45 -9.71 6.48 -13.12
CA LYS A 45 -9.14 6.01 -14.38
C LYS A 45 -8.84 4.52 -14.33
N VAL A 46 -8.20 4.02 -13.26
CA VAL A 46 -7.88 2.59 -13.11
C VAL A 46 -9.12 1.75 -12.86
N ALA A 47 -10.16 2.30 -12.23
CA ALA A 47 -11.46 1.66 -12.07
C ALA A 47 -12.12 1.27 -13.41
N LYS A 48 -11.72 1.90 -14.53
CA LYS A 48 -12.17 1.56 -15.88
C LYS A 48 -11.26 0.56 -16.59
N MET A 49 -10.07 0.30 -16.05
CA MET A 49 -9.04 -0.54 -16.65
C MET A 49 -9.01 -1.95 -16.05
N TYR A 50 -9.46 -2.10 -14.81
CA TYR A 50 -9.44 -3.36 -14.05
C TYR A 50 -10.85 -3.74 -13.63
N ASP A 51 -11.05 -5.02 -13.28
CA ASP A 51 -12.18 -5.40 -12.46
C ASP A 51 -11.98 -4.75 -11.07
N HIS A 52 -12.85 -3.80 -10.72
CA HIS A 52 -12.62 -2.87 -9.62
C HIS A 52 -13.81 -2.84 -8.67
N ALA A 53 -13.51 -2.96 -7.38
CA ALA A 53 -14.45 -2.69 -6.32
C ALA A 53 -13.82 -1.75 -5.29
N PHE A 54 -14.63 -1.00 -4.57
CA PHE A 54 -14.14 -0.09 -3.55
C PHE A 54 -15.06 -0.07 -2.34
N VAL A 55 -14.52 0.36 -1.21
CA VAL A 55 -15.27 0.68 0.00
C VAL A 55 -15.39 2.19 0.16
N ASN A 56 -16.52 2.66 0.68
CA ASN A 56 -16.77 4.08 0.89
C ASN A 56 -16.68 4.44 2.37
N HIS A 57 -15.51 4.87 2.81
CA HIS A 57 -15.29 5.25 4.19
C HIS A 57 -16.10 6.48 4.61
N GLY A 58 -16.36 7.41 3.69
CA GLY A 58 -17.27 8.54 3.88
C GLY A 58 -18.70 8.12 4.26
N ALA A 59 -19.17 6.99 3.74
CA ALA A 59 -20.46 6.39 4.08
C ALA A 59 -20.40 5.45 5.30
N ARG A 60 -19.25 5.36 5.98
CA ARG A 60 -18.96 4.39 7.05
C ARG A 60 -19.01 2.92 6.60
N GLU A 61 -18.77 2.68 5.31
CA GLU A 61 -18.62 1.35 4.75
C GLU A 61 -17.14 0.98 4.74
N TYR A 62 -16.76 0.01 5.57
CA TYR A 62 -15.35 -0.40 5.74
C TYR A 62 -15.05 -1.80 5.19
N VAL A 63 -16.09 -2.59 4.93
CA VAL A 63 -16.01 -3.95 4.37
C VAL A 63 -17.30 -4.20 3.58
N ILE A 64 -17.17 -4.66 2.32
CA ILE A 64 -18.27 -5.16 1.50
C ILE A 64 -17.85 -6.55 1.02
N ASP A 65 -18.43 -7.60 1.60
CA ASP A 65 -18.00 -8.99 1.37
C ASP A 65 -16.47 -9.18 1.54
N ASP A 66 -15.77 -9.52 0.46
CA ASP A 66 -14.31 -9.69 0.41
C ASP A 66 -13.56 -8.40 0.01
N VAL A 67 -14.26 -7.27 -0.17
CA VAL A 67 -13.71 -5.97 -0.56
C VAL A 67 -13.42 -5.14 0.69
N TYR A 68 -12.14 -4.94 1.01
CA TYR A 68 -11.69 -4.12 2.14
C TYR A 68 -10.22 -3.68 1.98
N THR A 69 -9.86 -2.57 2.63
CA THR A 69 -8.51 -1.96 2.59
C THR A 69 -7.75 -2.04 3.92
N HIS A 70 -8.27 -2.79 4.90
CA HIS A 70 -7.75 -2.83 6.28
C HIS A 70 -6.27 -3.24 6.37
N THR A 71 -5.83 -4.17 5.51
CA THR A 71 -4.44 -4.63 5.50
C THR A 71 -3.47 -3.49 5.16
N ILE A 72 -3.77 -2.70 4.11
CA ILE A 72 -2.91 -1.60 3.68
C ILE A 72 -2.99 -0.41 4.64
N GLU A 73 -4.16 -0.17 5.25
CA GLU A 73 -4.33 0.83 6.31
C GLU A 73 -3.49 0.51 7.54
N GLY A 74 -3.44 -0.77 7.94
CA GLY A 74 -2.59 -1.25 9.03
C GLY A 74 -1.10 -0.97 8.77
N PHE A 75 -0.63 -1.21 7.54
CA PHE A 75 0.72 -0.85 7.12
C PHE A 75 0.94 0.67 7.21
N GLY A 76 0.03 1.47 6.64
CA GLY A 76 0.12 2.93 6.65
C GLY A 76 0.15 3.50 8.08
N ALA A 77 -0.62 2.93 9.01
CA ALA A 77 -0.58 3.29 10.42
C ALA A 77 0.78 2.97 11.07
N GLY A 78 1.37 1.80 10.74
CA GLY A 78 2.71 1.42 11.17
C GLY A 78 3.79 2.37 10.64
N LEU A 79 3.71 2.74 9.37
CA LEU A 79 4.63 3.68 8.73
C LEU A 79 4.57 5.06 9.40
N LYS A 80 3.37 5.63 9.60
CA LYS A 80 3.17 6.91 10.29
C LYS A 80 3.72 6.90 11.72
N ARG A 81 3.50 5.82 12.48
CA ARG A 81 4.11 5.65 13.82
C ARG A 81 5.63 5.57 13.76
N GLY A 82 6.17 4.94 12.73
CA GLY A 82 7.61 4.87 12.45
C GLY A 82 8.26 6.23 12.28
N VAL A 83 7.61 7.13 11.52
CA VAL A 83 8.05 8.52 11.36
C VAL A 83 8.18 9.20 12.72
N LEU A 84 7.13 9.11 13.55
CA LEU A 84 7.05 9.81 14.83
C LEU A 84 7.99 9.21 15.89
N GLY A 85 8.04 7.87 16.02
CA GLY A 85 8.74 7.21 17.12
C GLY A 85 10.21 6.89 16.85
N ILE A 86 10.53 6.41 15.64
CA ILE A 86 11.89 5.90 15.34
C ILE A 86 12.78 7.02 14.82
N TYR A 87 12.26 7.81 13.87
CA TYR A 87 13.08 8.77 13.13
C TYR A 87 12.84 10.23 13.54
N HIS A 88 11.76 10.51 14.27
CA HIS A 88 11.22 11.84 14.61
C HIS A 88 10.86 12.73 13.40
N SER A 89 11.58 12.63 12.28
CA SER A 89 11.33 13.28 11.01
C SER A 89 12.00 12.52 9.86
N TRP A 90 11.45 12.63 8.65
CA TRP A 90 12.02 12.03 7.44
C TRP A 90 12.47 13.12 6.46
N SER A 91 13.71 13.01 5.99
CA SER A 91 14.17 13.82 4.86
C SER A 91 13.48 13.40 3.57
N LYS A 92 12.95 14.37 2.81
CA LYS A 92 12.37 14.13 1.48
C LYS A 92 13.34 13.45 0.51
N LYS A 93 14.66 13.64 0.72
CA LYS A 93 15.73 13.05 -0.09
C LYS A 93 15.76 11.52 0.02
N TYR A 94 15.55 10.98 1.22
CA TYR A 94 15.66 9.55 1.53
C TYR A 94 14.30 8.89 1.79
N LEU A 95 13.21 9.56 1.38
CA LEU A 95 11.84 9.12 1.67
C LEU A 95 11.56 7.72 1.13
N GLN A 96 12.07 7.38 -0.06
CA GLN A 96 11.92 6.03 -0.61
C GLN A 96 12.67 5.00 0.22
N ASP A 97 13.91 5.29 0.65
CA ASP A 97 14.71 4.36 1.48
C ASP A 97 14.00 4.03 2.81
N TYR A 98 13.34 5.02 3.42
CA TYR A 98 12.51 4.76 4.59
C TYR A 98 11.33 3.86 4.26
N VAL A 99 10.61 4.14 3.17
CA VAL A 99 9.46 3.34 2.71
C VAL A 99 9.89 1.89 2.44
N ASP A 100 10.99 1.68 1.72
CA ASP A 100 11.54 0.36 1.38
C ASP A 100 11.88 -0.43 2.64
N LYS A 101 12.43 0.22 3.67
CA LYS A 101 12.69 -0.43 4.96
C LYS A 101 11.42 -0.90 5.66
N PHE A 102 10.32 -0.13 5.59
CA PHE A 102 9.04 -0.53 6.15
C PHE A 102 8.40 -1.66 5.33
N ASP A 103 8.49 -1.59 4.01
CA ASP A 103 8.02 -2.64 3.11
C ASP A 103 8.76 -3.97 3.37
N PHE A 104 10.10 -3.93 3.41
CA PHE A 104 10.92 -5.09 3.76
C PHE A 104 10.54 -5.68 5.11
N ARG A 105 10.38 -4.83 6.15
CA ARG A 105 9.98 -5.30 7.49
C ARG A 105 8.59 -5.92 7.48
N TYR A 106 7.65 -5.36 6.72
CA TYR A 106 6.30 -5.91 6.61
C TYR A 106 6.30 -7.26 5.91
N ASN A 107 7.02 -7.37 4.79
CA ASN A 107 7.10 -8.58 3.97
C ASN A 107 7.87 -9.72 4.64
N THR A 108 8.78 -9.41 5.56
CA THR A 108 9.58 -10.39 6.32
C THR A 108 9.11 -10.58 7.76
N ARG A 109 7.93 -10.06 8.13
CA ARG A 109 7.44 -10.02 9.52
C ARG A 109 7.27 -11.39 10.20
N SER A 110 7.12 -12.45 9.41
CA SER A 110 6.98 -13.83 9.88
C SER A 110 8.28 -14.64 9.81
N MET A 111 9.36 -14.05 9.30
CA MET A 111 10.66 -14.73 9.19
C MET A 111 11.41 -14.68 10.52
N ALA A 112 12.24 -15.69 10.77
CA ALA A 112 13.21 -15.63 11.85
C ALA A 112 14.28 -14.56 11.56
N ASP A 113 14.82 -13.95 12.60
CA ASP A 113 15.80 -12.86 12.46
C ASP A 113 17.06 -13.30 11.70
N ASN A 114 17.52 -14.54 11.92
CA ASN A 114 18.67 -15.11 11.22
C ASN A 114 18.42 -15.19 9.71
N ASP A 115 17.23 -15.63 9.30
CA ASP A 115 16.88 -15.75 7.88
C ASP A 115 16.73 -14.37 7.24
N ARG A 116 16.16 -13.41 7.98
CA ARG A 116 15.98 -12.03 7.52
C ARG A 116 17.32 -11.31 7.32
N PHE A 117 18.32 -11.58 8.16
CA PHE A 117 19.66 -11.00 8.01
C PHE A 117 20.31 -11.38 6.68
N ASN A 118 20.07 -12.61 6.19
CA ASN A 118 20.63 -13.09 4.93
C ASN A 118 19.97 -12.47 3.68
N LEU A 119 18.95 -11.62 3.84
CA LEU A 119 18.28 -10.91 2.75
C LEU A 119 18.76 -9.45 2.57
N LEU A 120 19.68 -8.99 3.42
CA LEU A 120 20.25 -7.63 3.41
C LEU A 120 21.61 -7.62 2.71
#